data_AF-A0A1B6NPQ2-F1
#
_entry.id   AF-A0A1B6NPQ2-F1
#
_cell.length_a   1.000
_cell.length_b   1.000
_cell.length_c   1.000
_cell.angle_alpha   90.00
_cell.angle_beta   90.00
_cell.angle_gamma   90.00
#
_symmetry.space_group_name_H-M   'P 1'
#
loop_
_entity.id
_entity.type
_entity.pdbx_description
1 polymer ?
#
loop_
_entity_poly.entity_id
_entity_poly.type
_entity_poly.pdbx_seq_one_letter_code
_entity_poly.pdbx_strand_id
1 'polypeptide(L)' 'ALSQPVGLTEAGLPIGLQLIGKHWQESQLLTTAHLFQQHTDHHLQHSAIAKETV' A
#
# COMPACT_ATOMS: atom_id res chain seq x y z
N ALA A 1 6.02 8.56 8.70
CA ALA A 1 5.95 7.16 8.21
C ALA A 1 4.64 6.97 7.47
N LEU A 2 4.56 6.01 6.56
CA LEU A 2 3.40 5.73 5.70
C LEU A 2 3.23 4.21 5.58
N SER A 3 1.98 3.73 5.58
CA SER A 3 1.65 2.34 5.25
C SER A 3 1.14 2.26 3.82
N GLN A 4 1.68 1.34 3.03
CA GLN A 4 1.36 1.15 1.61
C GLN A 4 0.90 -0.31 1.38
N PRO A 5 -0.25 -0.57 0.74
CA PRO A 5 -0.63 -1.93 0.38
C PRO A 5 0.35 -2.53 -0.63
N VAL A 6 0.75 -3.78 -0.40
CA VAL A 6 1.69 -4.53 -1.25
C VAL A 6 1.14 -5.89 -1.69
N GLY A 7 -0.15 -6.13 -1.44
CA GLY A 7 -0.86 -7.29 -1.95
C GLY A 7 -1.74 -7.98 -0.92
N LEU A 8 -2.12 -9.21 -1.24
CA LEU A 8 -2.91 -10.09 -0.39
C LEU A 8 -2.10 -11.36 -0.11
N THR A 9 -2.35 -12.00 1.03
CA THR A 9 -1.90 -13.38 1.28
C THR A 9 -2.66 -14.35 0.39
N GLU A 10 -2.20 -15.61 0.32
CA GLU A 10 -2.95 -16.69 -0.34
C GLU A 10 -4.37 -16.88 0.25
N ALA A 11 -4.55 -16.55 1.54
CA ALA A 11 -5.84 -16.55 2.22
C ALA A 11 -6.67 -15.26 1.99
N GLY A 12 -6.21 -14.35 1.13
CA GLY A 12 -6.94 -13.12 0.78
C GLY A 12 -6.86 -11.98 1.82
N LEU A 13 -5.94 -12.05 2.79
CA LEU A 13 -5.75 -11.01 3.80
C LEU A 13 -4.80 -9.92 3.30
N PRO A 14 -5.08 -8.62 3.54
CA PRO A 14 -4.23 -7.53 3.06
C PRO A 14 -2.87 -7.49 3.75
N ILE A 15 -1.83 -7.28 2.95
CA ILE A 15 -0.45 -7.11 3.39
C ILE A 15 -0.06 -5.64 3.19
N GLY A 16 0.46 -5.02 4.24
CA GLY A 16 0.97 -3.64 4.22
C GLY A 16 2.48 -3.58 4.39
N LEU A 17 3.12 -2.65 3.68
CA LEU A 17 4.52 -2.27 3.85
C LEU A 17 4.59 -0.92 4.58
N GLN A 18 5.32 -0.88 5.69
CA GLN A 18 5.58 0.35 6.42
C GLN A 18 6.84 1.04 5.88
N LEU A 19 6.67 2.21 5.27
CA LEU A 19 7.75 3.07 4.80
C LEU A 19 8.06 4.12 5.87
N ILE A 20 9.34 4.21 6.26
CA ILE A 20 9.82 5.17 7.24
C ILE A 20 10.80 6.12 6.56
N GLY A 21 10.35 7.37 6.37
CA GLY A 21 11.20 8.45 5.89
C GLY A 21 12.08 9.02 7.01
N LYS A 22 13.20 9.63 6.62
CA LYS A 22 14.00 10.47 7.49
C LYS A 22 13.21 11.73 7.90
N HIS A 23 13.70 12.43 8.93
CA HIS A 23 13.09 13.68 9.38
C HIS A 23 13.00 14.71 8.24
N TRP A 24 11.84 15.37 8.11
CA TRP A 24 11.51 16.36 7.07
C TRP A 24 11.71 15.90 5.62
N GLN A 25 11.58 14.59 5.35
CA GLN A 25 11.69 14.00 4.01
C GLN A 25 10.39 13.32 3.55
N GLU A 26 9.26 13.92 3.89
CA GLU A 26 7.93 13.44 3.50
C GLU A 26 7.74 13.42 1.98
N SER A 27 8.31 14.37 1.24
CA SER A 27 8.23 14.41 -0.23
C SER A 27 8.86 13.18 -0.88
N GLN A 28 10.04 12.75 -0.40
CA GLN A 28 10.70 11.54 -0.88
C GLN A 28 9.91 10.28 -0.49
N LEU A 29 9.38 10.24 0.73
CA LEU A 29 8.55 9.13 1.22
C LEU A 29 7.31 8.95 0.34
N LEU A 30 6.59 10.04 0.07
CA LEU A 30 5.40 10.04 -0.78
C LEU A 30 5.72 9.72 -2.25
N THR A 31 6.82 10.25 -2.78
CA THR A 31 7.28 9.94 -4.14
C THR A 31 7.58 8.45 -4.29
N THR A 32 8.23 7.84 -3.29
CA THR A 32 8.53 6.40 -3.30
C THR A 32 7.26 5.57 -3.31
N ALA A 33 6.30 5.89 -2.45
CA ALA A 33 5.01 5.20 -2.41
C ALA A 33 4.20 5.38 -3.70
N HIS A 34 4.22 6.58 -4.28
CA HIS A 34 3.54 6.87 -5.54
C HIS A 34 4.15 6.10 -6.71
N LEU A 35 5.49 6.07 -6.82
CA LEU A 35 6.18 5.28 -7.84
C LEU A 35 5.86 3.79 -7.69
N PHE A 36 5.81 3.28 -6.47
CA PHE A 36 5.41 1.89 -6.22
C PHE A 36 3.99 1.60 -6.74
N GLN A 37 3.03 2.50 -6.49
CA GLN A 37 1.65 2.37 -7.00
C GLN A 37 1.57 2.47 -8.52
N GLN A 38 2.40 3.29 -9.16
CA GLN A 38 2.43 3.39 -10.62
C GLN A 38 2.92 2.11 -11.31
N HIS A 39 3.72 1.30 -10.61
CA HIS A 39 4.29 0.06 -11.14
C HIS A 39 3.60 -1.19 -10.60
N THR A 40 2.61 -1.05 -9.71
CA THR A 40 1.90 -2.19 -9.09
C THR A 40 0.44 -1.88 -8.86
N ASP A 41 -0.42 -2.87 -9.12
CA ASP A 41 -1.87 -2.72 -8.94
C ASP A 41 -2.36 -3.11 -7.54
N HIS A 42 -1.45 -3.26 -6.56
CA HIS A 42 -1.81 -3.66 -5.19
C HIS A 42 -2.80 -2.71 -4.53
N HIS A 43 -2.75 -1.43 -4.90
CA HIS A 43 -3.66 -0.41 -4.41
C HIS A 43 -5.10 -0.53 -4.96
N LEU A 44 -5.30 -1.33 -6.02
CA LEU A 44 -6.62 -1.63 -6.60
C LEU A 44 -7.20 -2.96 -6.07
N GLN A 45 -6.43 -3.71 -5.28
CA GLN A 45 -6.86 -5.00 -4.75
C GLN A 45 -7.62 -4.79 -3.43
N HIS A 46 -8.90 -5.15 -3.44
CA HIS A 46 -9.74 -5.15 -2.23
C HIS A 46 -9.77 -6.53 -1.58
N SER A 47 -9.79 -6.55 -0.24
CA SER A 47 -10.06 -7.76 0.53
C SER A 47 -11.49 -8.25 0.30
N ALA A 48 -11.75 -9.53 0.59
CA ALA A 48 -13.09 -10.13 0.43
C ALA A 48 -14.16 -9.34 1.19
N ILE A 49 -13.90 -8.99 2.45
CA ILE A 49 -14.82 -8.23 3.31
C ILE A 49 -15.15 -6.86 2.72
N ALA A 50 -14.15 -6.17 2.14
CA ALA A 50 -14.35 -4.86 1.53
C ALA A 50 -15.20 -4.93 0.25
N LYS A 51 -15.24 -6.07 -0.44
CA LYS A 51 -16.07 -6.29 -1.63
C LYS A 51 -17.51 -6.66 -1.29
N GLU A 52 -17.74 -7.34 -0.16
CA GLU A 52 -19.07 -7.79 0.29
C GLU A 52 -19.96 -6.65 0.81
N THR A 53 -19.37 -5.49 1.13
CA THR A 53 -20.08 -4.34 1.74
C THR A 53 -20.51 -3.29 0.70
N VAL A 54 -20.27 -3.53 -0.60
CA VAL A 54 -20.67 -2.64 -1.72
C VAL A 54 -21.85 -3.27 -2.45
#